data_AF-A0A3B8LEV5-F1
#
_entry.id   AF-A0A3B8LEV5-F1
#
_cell.length_a   1.000
_cell.length_b   1.000
_cell.length_c   1.000
_cell.angle_alpha   90.00
_cell.angle_beta   90.00
_cell.angle_gamma   90.00
#
_symmetry.space_group_name_H-M   'P 1'
#
loop_
_entity.id
_entity.type
_entity.pdbx_description
1 polymer ?
#
loop_
_entity_poly.entity_id
_entity_poly.type
_entity_poly.pdbx_seq_one_letter_code
_entity_poly.pdbx_strand_id
1 'polypeptide(L)'
;MHSTSFPLTDIDHTHQYTLVRWIFLRMLGAIYLFAFASLLFQMIGLVGEQGILPAQSYLDLVYKYKHTESFALLPTLCWWLGASNEMIQACLIAGCLFSVMLILDLFPSISALMLWVLYLSMVNIGRTFLAYQWDNLLLEVGLLAIFLAPLHALPKYKRTLPSNVILWLLRWLLFRLYFFSGVVKLQSGDKAWQDFTALLYHFETQPLPTWTSWWMHQLPEILLRVGTLSMFIVELIIPLLIFTPQKIRKWAFFPMASLQVLIMLTGNYGFFNLLSFALCLLLLDDDTIIRYFPQKLSTHLPRFTGTQEALWRAPIIYMLAVIVITVSGYKTLSRFVPSSQLPPIARYVDQKTRPFRSINRYGLFAIMTKTRPEIIIEGSQDTKTWKAYTFRWKPGSLSSKPRFLTPHMPRLDWQMWFASLGTIKRNRWMLNFMRQLQKG
;
A
#
# COMPACT_ATOMS: atom_id res chain seq x y z
N MET A 1 20.74 -61.95 12.17
CA MET A 1 20.94 -60.56 12.62
C MET A 1 21.73 -59.82 11.56
N HIS A 2 21.06 -59.16 10.61
CA HIS A 2 21.70 -58.20 9.72
C HIS A 2 20.99 -56.87 9.91
N SER A 3 21.69 -55.96 10.58
CA SER A 3 21.26 -54.61 10.90
C SER A 3 21.21 -53.75 9.65
N THR A 4 20.02 -53.22 9.40
CA THR A 4 19.68 -51.99 8.69
C THR A 4 20.81 -50.96 8.60
N SER A 5 21.22 -50.61 7.39
CA SER A 5 21.75 -49.29 7.05
C SER A 5 20.67 -48.51 6.29
N PHE A 6 19.84 -47.77 7.03
CA PHE A 6 19.06 -46.68 6.45
C PHE A 6 20.03 -45.59 5.96
N PRO A 7 19.91 -45.09 4.72
CA PRO A 7 20.60 -43.89 4.34
C PRO A 7 19.93 -42.70 5.04
N LEU A 8 20.56 -42.25 6.12
CA LEU A 8 20.37 -40.92 6.68
C LEU A 8 20.88 -39.90 5.67
N THR A 9 20.08 -38.84 5.46
CA THR A 9 20.37 -37.59 4.72
C THR A 9 19.90 -37.48 3.26
N ASP A 10 18.63 -37.82 3.01
CA ASP A 10 17.80 -36.91 2.21
C ASP A 10 17.51 -35.68 3.08
N ILE A 11 18.37 -34.67 3.00
CA ILE A 11 18.06 -33.34 3.54
C ILE A 11 16.95 -32.81 2.64
N ASP A 12 15.72 -33.02 3.12
CA ASP A 12 14.48 -32.50 2.56
C ASP A 12 14.72 -31.06 2.07
N HIS A 13 14.61 -30.87 0.74
CA HIS A 13 14.72 -29.59 0.02
C HIS A 13 13.58 -28.64 0.43
N THR A 14 13.50 -28.34 1.73
CA THR A 14 12.46 -27.60 2.43
C THR A 14 12.48 -26.16 1.95
N HIS A 15 11.85 -25.98 0.79
CA HIS A 15 11.41 -24.77 0.12
C HIS A 15 12.03 -23.49 0.67
N GLN A 16 13.19 -23.13 0.12
CA GLN A 16 13.85 -21.90 0.44
C GLN A 16 13.02 -20.72 -0.10
N TYR A 17 12.86 -19.68 0.72
CA TYR A 17 12.23 -18.41 0.38
C TYR A 17 13.26 -17.27 0.41
N THR A 18 14.54 -17.61 0.28
CA THR A 18 15.65 -16.70 0.49
C THR A 18 15.79 -15.75 -0.69
N LEU A 19 15.68 -16.28 -1.92
CA LEU A 19 15.66 -15.49 -3.15
C LEU A 19 14.36 -14.69 -3.27
N VAL A 20 13.22 -15.32 -3.00
CA VAL A 20 11.91 -14.63 -2.99
C VAL A 20 11.93 -13.44 -2.04
N ARG A 21 12.42 -13.62 -0.81
CA ARG A 21 12.60 -12.52 0.16
C ARG A 21 13.53 -11.44 -0.39
N TRP A 22 14.65 -11.83 -1.00
CA TRP A 22 15.65 -10.90 -1.54
C TRP A 22 15.07 -10.00 -2.63
N ILE A 23 14.28 -10.57 -3.54
CA ILE A 23 13.56 -9.84 -4.60
C ILE A 23 12.50 -8.94 -3.96
N PHE A 24 11.70 -9.49 -3.05
CA PHE A 24 10.63 -8.76 -2.37
C PHE A 24 11.14 -7.50 -1.65
N LEU A 25 12.21 -7.60 -0.87
CA LEU A 25 12.77 -6.46 -0.13
C LEU A 25 13.31 -5.36 -1.07
N ARG A 26 13.88 -5.74 -2.22
CA ARG A 26 14.32 -4.77 -3.25
C ARG A 26 13.15 -4.05 -3.89
N MET A 27 12.12 -4.80 -4.24
CA MET A 27 10.89 -4.23 -4.78
C MET A 27 10.23 -3.31 -3.76
N LEU A 28 10.21 -3.69 -2.48
CA LEU A 28 9.72 -2.84 -1.41
C LEU A 28 10.56 -1.56 -1.27
N GLY A 29 11.89 -1.66 -1.35
CA GLY A 29 12.79 -0.50 -1.39
C GLY A 29 12.49 0.42 -2.56
N ALA A 30 12.31 -0.12 -3.78
CA ALA A 30 11.92 0.68 -4.95
C ALA A 30 10.55 1.36 -4.79
N ILE A 31 9.59 0.66 -4.19
CA ILE A 31 8.27 1.22 -3.89
C ILE A 31 8.36 2.37 -2.89
N TYR A 32 9.14 2.22 -1.81
CA TYR A 32 9.39 3.31 -0.87
C TYR A 32 10.08 4.49 -1.56
N LEU A 33 11.06 4.22 -2.44
CA LEU A 33 11.72 5.27 -3.21
C LEU A 33 10.71 6.06 -4.04
N PHE A 34 9.80 5.38 -4.74
CA PHE A 34 8.73 6.06 -5.49
C PHE A 34 7.79 6.85 -4.57
N ALA A 35 7.43 6.30 -3.42
CA ALA A 35 6.55 6.96 -2.46
C ALA A 35 7.18 8.25 -1.92
N PHE A 36 8.43 8.19 -1.45
CA PHE A 36 9.17 9.34 -0.91
C PHE A 36 9.52 10.36 -2.00
N ALA A 37 10.04 9.93 -3.15
CA ALA A 37 10.36 10.82 -4.26
C ALA A 37 9.10 11.53 -4.78
N SER A 38 7.97 10.83 -4.85
CA SER A 38 6.69 11.44 -5.21
C SER A 38 6.27 12.50 -4.20
N LEU A 39 6.45 12.27 -2.91
CA LEU A 39 6.10 13.23 -1.85
C LEU A 39 7.04 14.45 -1.83
N LEU A 40 8.32 14.27 -2.16
CA LEU A 40 9.33 15.33 -2.13
C LEU A 40 8.90 16.60 -2.91
N PHE A 41 8.22 16.41 -4.04
CA PHE A 41 7.79 17.52 -4.92
C PHE A 41 6.48 18.19 -4.52
N GLN A 42 5.76 17.68 -3.53
CA GLN A 42 4.40 18.17 -3.21
C GLN A 42 4.16 18.39 -1.72
N MET A 43 4.92 17.73 -0.83
CA MET A 43 4.64 17.74 0.61
C MET A 43 4.66 19.15 1.20
N ILE A 44 5.55 20.03 0.73
CA ILE A 44 5.62 21.43 1.19
C ILE A 44 4.35 22.20 0.84
N GLY A 45 3.85 22.09 -0.40
CA GLY A 45 2.59 22.73 -0.77
C GLY A 45 1.37 22.17 0.00
N LEU A 46 1.43 20.91 0.42
CA LEU A 46 0.33 20.27 1.14
C LEU A 46 0.32 20.61 2.63
N VAL A 47 1.48 20.49 3.31
CA VAL A 47 1.58 20.58 4.77
C VAL A 47 2.76 21.38 5.30
N GLY A 48 3.54 22.01 4.43
CA GLY A 48 4.57 22.96 4.86
C GLY A 48 3.98 24.19 5.54
N GLU A 49 4.84 25.11 5.97
CA GLU A 49 4.47 26.29 6.76
C GLU A 49 3.41 27.16 6.08
N GLN A 50 3.51 27.29 4.76
CA GLN A 50 2.54 28.01 3.91
C GLN A 50 1.63 27.07 3.11
N GLY A 51 1.67 25.77 3.40
CA GLY A 51 0.88 24.76 2.71
C GLY A 51 -0.62 24.86 2.99
N ILE A 52 -1.40 24.03 2.29
CA ILE A 52 -2.88 23.95 2.46
C ILE A 52 -3.26 23.60 3.91
N LEU A 53 -2.50 22.69 4.51
CA LEU A 53 -2.75 22.14 5.83
C LEU A 53 -1.44 22.12 6.64
N PRO A 54 -0.96 23.27 7.15
CA PRO A 54 0.31 23.37 7.86
C PRO A 54 0.45 22.35 9.00
N ALA A 55 1.54 21.59 8.98
CA ALA A 55 1.80 20.50 9.91
C ALA A 55 2.12 21.01 11.32
N GLN A 56 2.94 22.06 11.45
CA GLN A 56 3.29 22.62 12.77
C GLN A 56 2.05 23.08 13.54
N SER A 57 1.19 23.88 12.89
CA SER A 57 -0.07 24.33 13.51
C SER A 57 -0.99 23.17 13.92
N TYR A 58 -0.90 22.03 13.23
CA TYR A 58 -1.65 20.84 13.60
C TYR A 58 -1.07 20.16 14.84
N LEU A 59 0.27 20.02 14.91
CA LEU A 59 0.96 19.49 16.09
C LEU A 59 0.66 20.35 17.33
N ASP A 60 0.76 21.67 17.20
CA ASP A 60 0.48 22.62 18.29
C ASP A 60 -0.97 22.49 18.78
N LEU A 61 -1.92 22.33 17.85
CA LEU A 61 -3.34 22.12 18.18
C LEU A 61 -3.56 20.81 18.94
N VAL A 62 -2.95 19.72 18.47
CA VAL A 62 -3.06 18.41 19.15
C VAL A 62 -2.44 18.51 20.55
N TYR A 63 -1.25 19.10 20.67
CA TYR A 63 -0.59 19.29 21.96
C TYR A 63 -1.43 20.11 22.93
N LYS A 64 -2.03 21.21 22.46
CA LYS A 64 -2.90 22.08 23.25
C LYS A 64 -4.11 21.35 23.85
N TYR A 65 -4.68 20.38 23.12
CA TYR A 65 -5.90 19.68 23.58
C TYR A 65 -5.64 18.30 24.20
N LYS A 66 -4.49 17.68 23.96
CA LYS A 66 -4.21 16.28 24.32
C LYS A 66 -2.96 16.10 25.17
N HIS A 67 -2.12 17.12 25.31
CA HIS A 67 -0.94 17.15 26.17
C HIS A 67 -0.12 15.85 26.09
N THR A 68 -0.11 15.04 27.15
CA THR A 68 0.66 13.79 27.26
C THR A 68 0.20 12.68 26.31
N GLU A 69 -1.05 12.70 25.84
CA GLU A 69 -1.57 11.72 24.89
C GLU A 69 -1.23 12.02 23.42
N SER A 70 -0.63 13.19 23.15
CA SER A 70 -0.41 13.68 21.78
C SER A 70 0.42 12.72 20.92
N PHE A 71 1.48 12.14 21.51
CA PHE A 71 2.32 11.17 20.81
C PHE A 71 1.56 9.88 20.48
N ALA A 72 0.78 9.35 21.44
CA ALA A 72 0.01 8.13 21.23
C ALA A 72 -1.06 8.32 20.15
N LEU A 73 -1.62 9.52 20.02
CA LEU A 73 -2.61 9.86 18.99
C LEU A 73 -1.99 10.11 17.62
N LEU A 74 -0.74 10.59 17.59
CA LEU A 74 -0.06 11.01 16.38
C LEU A 74 1.42 10.61 16.42
N PRO A 75 1.78 9.33 16.20
CA PRO A 75 3.16 8.89 16.28
C PRO A 75 3.97 9.45 15.09
N THR A 76 4.79 10.47 15.35
CA THR A 76 5.63 11.12 14.34
C THR A 76 6.93 11.63 14.95
N LEU A 77 8.01 11.62 14.16
CA LEU A 77 9.28 12.25 14.56
C LEU A 77 9.18 13.78 14.69
N CYS A 78 8.17 14.39 14.06
CA CYS A 78 7.99 15.86 14.06
C CYS A 78 7.70 16.45 15.46
N TRP A 79 7.37 15.62 16.46
CA TRP A 79 7.28 16.10 17.85
C TRP A 79 8.61 16.59 18.41
N TRP A 80 9.71 15.98 17.97
CA TRP A 80 11.06 16.32 18.44
C TRP A 80 11.82 17.19 17.43
N LEU A 81 11.58 16.94 16.14
CA LEU A 81 12.29 17.60 15.06
C LEU A 81 11.60 18.88 14.58
N GLY A 82 10.36 19.12 14.98
CA GLY A 82 9.49 20.13 14.38
C GLY A 82 8.97 19.72 13.00
N ALA A 83 8.15 20.60 12.42
CA ALA A 83 7.56 20.41 11.10
C ALA A 83 7.83 21.60 10.17
N SER A 84 9.05 22.15 10.19
CA SER A 84 9.51 23.15 9.22
C SER A 84 9.65 22.54 7.82
N ASN A 85 9.74 23.38 6.79
CA ASN A 85 9.87 22.92 5.41
C ASN A 85 11.15 22.09 5.21
N GLU A 86 12.26 22.54 5.79
CA GLU A 86 13.57 21.89 5.71
C GLU A 86 13.53 20.53 6.39
N MET A 87 12.90 20.44 7.56
CA MET A 87 12.79 19.18 8.30
C MET A 87 11.93 18.15 7.55
N ILE A 88 10.82 18.59 6.97
CA ILE A 88 9.97 17.73 6.14
C ILE A 88 10.76 17.23 4.93
N GLN A 89 11.48 18.11 4.22
CA GLN A 89 12.32 17.70 3.09
C GLN A 89 13.44 16.75 3.50
N ALA A 90 14.13 17.02 4.61
CA ALA A 90 15.18 16.16 5.14
C ALA A 90 14.65 14.75 5.45
N CYS A 91 13.47 14.63 6.07
CA CYS A 91 12.81 13.34 6.32
C CYS A 91 12.52 12.59 5.01
N LEU A 92 12.04 13.28 3.98
CA LEU A 92 11.72 12.68 2.68
C LEU A 92 12.98 12.23 1.94
N ILE A 93 14.05 13.05 1.96
CA ILE A 93 15.35 12.71 1.37
C ILE A 93 15.97 11.52 2.10
N ALA A 94 15.94 11.50 3.44
CA ALA A 94 16.37 10.35 4.23
C ALA A 94 15.57 9.09 3.86
N GLY A 95 14.27 9.22 3.63
CA GLY A 95 13.42 8.13 3.13
C GLY A 95 13.89 7.59 1.79
N CYS A 96 14.24 8.47 0.83
CA CYS A 96 14.85 8.06 -0.44
C CYS A 96 16.19 7.33 -0.24
N LEU A 97 17.06 7.83 0.65
CA LEU A 97 18.37 7.22 0.92
C LEU A 97 18.23 5.82 1.53
N PHE A 98 17.40 5.64 2.56
CA PHE A 98 17.13 4.32 3.14
C PHE A 98 16.45 3.37 2.14
N SER A 99 15.70 3.91 1.18
CA SER A 99 15.10 3.11 0.10
C SER A 99 16.18 2.53 -0.81
N VAL A 100 17.15 3.36 -1.21
CA VAL A 100 18.33 2.92 -1.98
C VAL A 100 19.17 1.93 -1.18
N MET A 101 19.38 2.16 0.12
CA MET A 101 20.08 1.21 0.98
C MET A 101 19.38 -0.16 1.01
N LEU A 102 18.06 -0.20 1.11
CA LEU A 102 17.30 -1.46 1.08
C LEU A 102 17.41 -2.17 -0.28
N ILE A 103 17.37 -1.41 -1.40
CA ILE A 103 17.57 -1.95 -2.75
C ILE A 103 18.98 -2.56 -2.89
N LEU A 104 19.98 -1.88 -2.35
CA LEU A 104 21.37 -2.33 -2.36
C LEU A 104 21.67 -3.38 -1.28
N ASP A 105 20.68 -3.74 -0.45
CA ASP A 105 20.80 -4.72 0.65
C ASP A 105 21.84 -4.30 1.71
N LEU A 106 21.96 -2.99 1.92
CA LEU A 106 22.72 -2.34 2.98
C LEU A 106 21.82 -2.19 4.22
N PHE A 107 22.26 -2.80 5.33
CA PHE A 107 21.56 -2.81 6.62
C PHE A 107 20.04 -3.06 6.50
N PRO A 108 19.58 -4.12 5.80
CA PRO A 108 18.19 -4.21 5.34
C PRO A 108 17.14 -4.12 6.45
N SER A 109 17.40 -4.66 7.65
CA SER A 109 16.48 -4.52 8.78
C SER A 109 16.38 -3.10 9.32
N ILE A 110 17.51 -2.38 9.40
CA ILE A 110 17.56 -0.99 9.84
C ILE A 110 16.94 -0.09 8.77
N SER A 111 17.27 -0.32 7.50
CA SER A 111 16.67 0.38 6.37
C SER A 111 15.14 0.20 6.37
N ALA A 112 14.63 -1.02 6.53
CA ALA A 112 13.19 -1.27 6.64
C ALA A 112 12.54 -0.55 7.85
N LEU A 113 13.21 -0.54 9.01
CA LEU A 113 12.73 0.18 10.20
C LEU A 113 12.65 1.69 9.96
N MET A 114 13.72 2.27 9.44
CA MET A 114 13.78 3.71 9.17
C MET A 114 12.77 4.14 8.11
N LEU A 115 12.58 3.33 7.05
CA LEU A 115 11.54 3.56 6.06
C LEU A 115 10.15 3.57 6.69
N TRP A 116 9.85 2.62 7.58
CA TRP A 116 8.58 2.59 8.28
C TRP A 116 8.38 3.81 9.19
N VAL A 117 9.38 4.17 10.00
CA VAL A 117 9.31 5.32 10.94
C VAL A 117 9.15 6.65 10.19
N LEU A 118 9.94 6.88 9.14
CA LEU A 118 9.89 8.09 8.34
C LEU A 118 8.55 8.21 7.61
N TYR A 119 8.07 7.11 7.02
CA TYR A 119 6.80 7.12 6.30
C TYR A 119 5.62 7.33 7.26
N LEU A 120 5.64 6.68 8.45
CA LEU A 120 4.62 6.87 9.48
C LEU A 120 4.55 8.34 9.92
N SER A 121 5.72 8.97 10.09
CA SER A 121 5.82 10.39 10.45
C SER A 121 5.13 11.29 9.41
N MET A 122 5.43 11.08 8.12
CA MET A 122 4.83 11.83 7.02
C MET A 122 3.33 11.60 6.91
N VAL A 123 2.89 10.35 7.06
CA VAL A 123 1.47 9.97 6.98
C VAL A 123 0.64 10.62 8.08
N ASN A 124 1.19 10.74 9.29
CA ASN A 124 0.50 11.36 10.41
C ASN A 124 0.35 12.89 10.25
N ILE A 125 1.37 13.59 9.78
CA ILE A 125 1.25 15.04 9.52
C ILE A 125 0.49 15.34 8.21
N GLY A 126 0.49 14.40 7.26
CA GLY A 126 -0.12 14.51 5.93
C GLY A 126 -1.64 14.57 5.89
N ARG A 127 -2.31 14.14 6.97
CA ARG A 127 -3.77 14.16 7.14
C ARG A 127 -4.50 13.63 5.89
N THR A 128 -5.45 14.40 5.34
CA THR A 128 -6.32 13.98 4.24
C THR A 128 -5.56 13.60 2.95
N PHE A 129 -4.35 14.14 2.75
CA PHE A 129 -3.53 13.89 1.57
C PHE A 129 -2.67 12.61 1.68
N LEU A 130 -2.63 11.99 2.86
CA LEU A 130 -1.96 10.71 3.11
C LEU A 130 -2.90 9.73 3.84
N ALA A 131 -4.22 9.90 3.69
CA ALA A 131 -5.25 9.07 4.33
C ALA A 131 -5.71 7.89 3.45
N TYR A 132 -4.89 7.44 2.51
CA TYR A 132 -5.32 6.48 1.48
C TYR A 132 -4.90 5.04 1.78
N GLN A 133 -5.52 4.09 1.06
CA GLN A 133 -5.27 2.65 1.29
C GLN A 133 -3.86 2.22 0.90
N TRP A 134 -3.22 2.84 -0.09
CA TRP A 134 -1.81 2.54 -0.40
C TRP A 134 -0.89 2.96 0.75
N ASP A 135 -1.11 4.12 1.37
CA ASP A 135 -0.32 4.58 2.51
C ASP A 135 -0.41 3.60 3.68
N ASN A 136 -1.63 3.12 3.95
CA ASN A 136 -1.90 2.09 4.97
C ASN A 136 -1.22 0.76 4.62
N LEU A 137 -1.31 0.32 3.37
CA LEU A 137 -0.69 -0.91 2.91
C LEU A 137 0.84 -0.85 3.02
N LEU A 138 1.46 0.29 2.69
CA LEU A 138 2.90 0.46 2.81
C LEU A 138 3.37 0.39 4.26
N LEU A 139 2.61 0.97 5.20
CA LEU A 139 2.94 0.89 6.63
C LEU A 139 2.79 -0.54 7.18
N GLU A 140 1.74 -1.25 6.77
CA GLU A 140 1.49 -2.64 7.19
C GLU A 140 2.53 -3.61 6.61
N VAL A 141 2.86 -3.47 5.32
CA VAL A 141 3.96 -4.23 4.68
C VAL A 141 5.30 -3.86 5.28
N GLY A 142 5.56 -2.57 5.50
CA GLY A 142 6.79 -2.05 6.08
C GLY A 142 7.07 -2.61 7.47
N LEU A 143 6.05 -2.61 8.34
CA LEU A 143 6.17 -3.17 9.70
C LEU A 143 6.59 -4.64 9.65
N LEU A 144 5.94 -5.44 8.82
CA LEU A 144 6.27 -6.86 8.66
C LEU A 144 7.64 -7.06 8.01
N ALA A 145 8.03 -6.18 7.08
CA ALA A 145 9.31 -6.24 6.39
C ALA A 145 10.52 -6.02 7.32
N ILE A 146 10.37 -5.27 8.44
CA ILE A 146 11.40 -5.14 9.47
C ILE A 146 11.83 -6.52 10.00
N PHE A 147 10.85 -7.41 10.19
CA PHE A 147 11.07 -8.75 10.72
C PHE A 147 11.39 -9.78 9.63
N LEU A 148 10.95 -9.54 8.40
CA LEU A 148 11.35 -10.34 7.24
C LEU A 148 12.83 -10.09 6.87
N ALA A 149 13.28 -8.84 6.96
CA ALA A 149 14.61 -8.42 6.60
C ALA A 149 15.68 -9.12 7.47
N PRO A 150 16.78 -9.59 6.85
CA PRO A 150 17.85 -10.26 7.57
C PRO A 150 18.68 -9.26 8.40
N LEU A 151 19.25 -9.74 9.52
CA LEU A 151 20.12 -8.95 10.39
C LEU A 151 21.57 -9.03 9.89
N HIS A 152 21.95 -8.19 8.94
CA HIS A 152 23.34 -8.01 8.54
C HIS A 152 23.62 -6.58 8.06
N ALA A 153 24.89 -6.19 8.05
CA ALA A 153 25.30 -4.85 7.62
C ALA A 153 25.43 -4.75 6.09
N LEU A 154 26.10 -5.71 5.46
CA LEU A 154 26.45 -5.70 4.03
C LEU A 154 25.93 -6.94 3.32
N PRO A 155 25.77 -6.91 1.98
CA PRO A 155 25.31 -8.06 1.21
C PRO A 155 26.22 -9.27 1.44
N LYS A 156 25.64 -10.39 1.87
CA LYS A 156 26.35 -11.66 2.08
C LYS A 156 25.72 -12.78 1.25
N TYR A 157 26.57 -13.72 0.82
CA TYR A 157 26.13 -14.94 0.12
C TYR A 157 25.51 -15.98 1.06
N LYS A 158 25.91 -16.01 2.35
CA LYS A 158 25.20 -16.79 3.38
C LYS A 158 24.09 -15.93 3.97
N ARG A 159 22.85 -16.41 3.94
CA ARG A 159 21.68 -15.68 4.45
C ARG A 159 20.92 -16.51 5.45
N THR A 160 20.28 -15.83 6.40
CA THR A 160 19.36 -16.51 7.33
C THR A 160 18.10 -16.95 6.60
N LEU A 161 17.49 -18.07 6.99
CA LEU A 161 16.17 -18.45 6.49
C LEU A 161 15.13 -17.43 6.96
N PRO A 162 14.18 -17.00 6.11
CA PRO A 162 13.12 -16.10 6.55
C PRO A 162 12.21 -16.75 7.60
N SER A 163 11.70 -15.95 8.53
CA SER A 163 10.69 -16.41 9.48
C SER A 163 9.39 -16.84 8.77
N ASN A 164 9.01 -18.11 8.95
CA ASN A 164 7.74 -18.67 8.44
C ASN A 164 6.51 -17.93 8.98
N VAL A 165 6.58 -17.43 10.22
CA VAL A 165 5.49 -16.65 10.83
C VAL A 165 5.30 -15.34 10.08
N ILE A 166 6.37 -14.60 9.78
CA ILE A 166 6.28 -13.34 9.03
C ILE A 166 5.81 -13.58 7.59
N LEU A 167 6.31 -14.63 6.92
CA LEU A 167 5.81 -15.02 5.60
C LEU A 167 4.31 -15.33 5.63
N TRP A 168 3.84 -16.04 6.66
CA TRP A 168 2.43 -16.31 6.84
C TRP A 168 1.62 -15.03 7.10
N LEU A 169 2.12 -14.09 7.92
CA LEU A 169 1.45 -12.80 8.16
C LEU A 169 1.35 -11.94 6.90
N LEU A 170 2.38 -11.93 6.04
CA LEU A 170 2.35 -11.25 4.75
C LEU A 170 1.36 -11.90 3.77
N ARG A 171 1.26 -13.23 3.79
CA ARG A 171 0.23 -13.98 3.04
C ARG A 171 -1.18 -13.73 3.59
N TRP A 172 -1.34 -13.63 4.90
CA TRP A 172 -2.59 -13.25 5.55
C TRP A 172 -3.00 -11.83 5.17
N LEU A 173 -2.05 -10.88 5.12
CA LEU A 173 -2.27 -9.54 4.60
C LEU A 173 -2.73 -9.57 3.14
N LEU A 174 -2.04 -10.32 2.27
CA LEU A 174 -2.40 -10.46 0.87
C LEU A 174 -3.80 -11.07 0.69
N PHE A 175 -4.14 -12.09 1.47
CA PHE A 175 -5.49 -12.66 1.50
C PHE A 175 -6.52 -11.60 1.88
N ARG A 176 -6.32 -10.90 3.01
CA ARG A 176 -7.23 -9.83 3.45
C ARG A 176 -7.40 -8.76 2.39
N LEU A 177 -6.33 -8.39 1.70
CA LEU A 177 -6.33 -7.36 0.67
C LEU A 177 -7.29 -7.71 -0.47
N TYR A 178 -7.17 -8.90 -1.04
CA TYR A 178 -7.99 -9.32 -2.19
C TYR A 178 -9.39 -9.74 -1.75
N PHE A 179 -9.47 -10.65 -0.78
CA PHE A 179 -10.74 -11.21 -0.32
C PHE A 179 -11.70 -10.12 0.13
N PHE A 180 -11.22 -9.18 0.94
CA PHE A 180 -12.07 -8.10 1.39
C PHE A 180 -12.30 -7.00 0.36
N SER A 181 -11.51 -6.92 -0.71
CA SER A 181 -11.84 -6.05 -1.85
C SER A 181 -13.05 -6.57 -2.62
N GLY A 182 -13.23 -7.89 -2.73
CA GLY A 182 -14.42 -8.49 -3.33
C GLY A 182 -15.63 -8.46 -2.40
N VAL A 183 -15.44 -8.80 -1.12
CA VAL A 183 -16.53 -8.86 -0.13
C VAL A 183 -17.23 -7.51 0.00
N VAL A 184 -16.50 -6.39 0.05
CA VAL A 184 -17.14 -5.07 0.19
C VAL A 184 -17.97 -4.68 -1.03
N LYS A 185 -17.64 -5.17 -2.23
CA LYS A 185 -18.41 -4.91 -3.46
C LYS A 185 -19.77 -5.60 -3.37
N LEU A 186 -19.80 -6.85 -2.90
CA LEU A 186 -21.05 -7.57 -2.65
C LEU A 186 -21.86 -6.97 -1.49
N GLN A 187 -21.19 -6.66 -0.37
CA GLN A 187 -21.83 -6.08 0.81
C GLN A 187 -22.38 -4.67 0.61
N SER A 188 -21.85 -3.92 -0.36
CA SER A 188 -22.30 -2.56 -0.66
C SER A 188 -23.76 -2.49 -1.10
N GLY A 189 -24.31 -3.58 -1.65
CA GLY A 189 -25.63 -3.58 -2.30
C GLY A 189 -25.68 -2.84 -3.64
N ASP A 190 -24.55 -2.38 -4.17
CA ASP A 190 -24.51 -1.66 -5.44
C ASP A 190 -24.87 -2.57 -6.62
N LYS A 191 -25.91 -2.17 -7.35
CA LYS A 191 -26.40 -2.87 -8.55
C LYS A 191 -25.35 -3.04 -9.63
N ALA A 192 -24.44 -2.09 -9.79
CA ALA A 192 -23.39 -2.21 -10.81
C ALA A 192 -22.48 -3.43 -10.57
N TRP A 193 -22.23 -3.77 -9.29
CA TRP A 193 -21.49 -4.97 -8.93
C TRP A 193 -22.34 -6.24 -9.06
N GLN A 194 -23.60 -6.20 -8.61
CA GLN A 194 -24.52 -7.34 -8.67
C GLN A 194 -24.84 -7.77 -10.11
N ASP A 195 -25.01 -6.81 -11.01
CA ASP A 195 -25.41 -7.03 -12.40
C ASP A 195 -24.19 -7.23 -13.34
N PHE A 196 -22.97 -7.29 -12.77
CA PHE A 196 -21.69 -7.39 -13.47
C PHE A 196 -21.39 -6.25 -14.46
N THR A 197 -22.02 -5.08 -14.29
CA THR A 197 -21.85 -3.92 -15.19
C THR A 197 -20.83 -2.90 -14.68
N ALA A 198 -20.14 -3.17 -13.57
CA ALA A 198 -19.29 -2.18 -12.92
C ALA A 198 -18.14 -1.66 -13.79
N LEU A 199 -17.51 -2.53 -14.60
CA LEU A 199 -16.46 -2.12 -15.52
C LEU A 199 -16.95 -1.26 -16.70
N LEU A 200 -18.27 -1.19 -16.95
CA LEU A 200 -18.83 -0.22 -17.91
C LEU A 200 -18.54 1.21 -17.48
N TYR A 201 -18.50 1.47 -16.18
CA TYR A 201 -18.29 2.81 -15.63
C TYR A 201 -16.86 3.04 -15.14
N HIS A 202 -16.21 2.00 -14.63
CA HIS A 202 -14.94 2.11 -13.90
C HIS A 202 -13.85 2.86 -14.66
N PHE A 203 -13.63 2.52 -15.93
CA PHE A 203 -12.54 3.07 -16.73
C PHE A 203 -12.69 4.57 -17.01
N GLU A 204 -13.93 5.06 -17.07
CA GLU A 204 -14.23 6.48 -17.26
C GLU A 204 -14.16 7.24 -15.92
N THR A 205 -14.74 6.67 -14.86
CA THR A 205 -15.00 7.42 -13.63
C THR A 205 -13.88 7.32 -12.59
N GLN A 206 -12.92 6.40 -12.75
CA GLN A 206 -11.79 6.21 -11.83
C GLN A 206 -10.92 7.46 -11.65
N PRO A 207 -10.25 7.68 -10.51
CA PRO A 207 -9.77 9.01 -10.13
C PRO A 207 -8.67 9.59 -11.04
N LEU A 208 -7.64 8.80 -11.34
CA LEU A 208 -6.56 9.15 -12.25
C LEU A 208 -6.39 8.04 -13.30
N PRO A 209 -7.19 8.05 -14.38
CA PRO A 209 -7.05 7.07 -15.46
C PRO A 209 -5.74 7.31 -16.22
N THR A 210 -5.17 6.25 -16.75
CA THR A 210 -4.11 6.37 -17.77
C THR A 210 -4.74 6.48 -19.15
N TRP A 211 -3.93 6.78 -20.18
CA TRP A 211 -4.42 6.82 -21.55
C TRP A 211 -4.95 5.46 -22.06
N THR A 212 -4.51 4.34 -21.49
CA THR A 212 -5.00 3.00 -21.90
C THR A 212 -6.42 2.75 -21.42
N SER A 213 -6.85 3.43 -20.35
CA SER A 213 -8.19 3.32 -19.80
C SER A 213 -9.27 3.59 -20.84
N TRP A 214 -9.01 4.55 -21.73
CA TRP A 214 -9.94 4.88 -22.81
C TRP A 214 -10.19 3.66 -23.70
N TRP A 215 -9.14 2.96 -24.13
CA TRP A 215 -9.26 1.74 -24.95
C TRP A 215 -10.01 0.63 -24.22
N MET A 216 -9.74 0.45 -22.92
CA MET A 216 -10.48 -0.53 -22.11
C MET A 216 -11.95 -0.18 -21.98
N HIS A 217 -12.29 1.10 -21.86
CA HIS A 217 -13.67 1.57 -21.81
C HIS A 217 -14.43 1.32 -23.13
N GLN A 218 -13.75 1.32 -24.27
CA GLN A 218 -14.35 1.04 -25.58
C GLN A 218 -14.59 -0.46 -25.86
N LEU A 219 -14.18 -1.37 -24.97
CA LEU A 219 -14.41 -2.79 -25.18
C LEU A 219 -15.91 -3.11 -25.24
N PRO A 220 -16.34 -4.09 -26.06
CA PRO A 220 -17.72 -4.55 -26.07
C PRO A 220 -18.23 -4.89 -24.66
N GLU A 221 -19.49 -4.56 -24.38
CA GLU A 221 -20.12 -4.75 -23.07
C GLU A 221 -19.94 -6.16 -22.53
N ILE A 222 -20.02 -7.18 -23.39
CA ILE A 222 -19.82 -8.58 -23.01
C ILE A 222 -18.44 -8.82 -22.39
N LEU A 223 -17.38 -8.23 -22.94
CA LEU A 223 -16.02 -8.37 -22.40
C LEU A 223 -15.87 -7.64 -21.06
N LEU A 224 -16.54 -6.50 -20.89
CA LEU A 224 -16.54 -5.74 -19.63
C LEU A 224 -17.30 -6.48 -18.52
N ARG A 225 -18.42 -7.13 -18.85
CA ARG A 225 -19.17 -8.00 -17.92
C ARG A 225 -18.34 -9.22 -17.52
N VAL A 226 -17.72 -9.91 -18.49
CA VAL A 226 -16.81 -11.03 -18.24
C VAL A 226 -15.61 -10.59 -17.41
N GLY A 227 -15.07 -9.39 -17.66
CA GLY A 227 -14.00 -8.80 -16.87
C GLY A 227 -14.41 -8.55 -15.42
N THR A 228 -15.64 -8.09 -15.19
CA THR A 228 -16.19 -7.90 -13.83
C THR A 228 -16.31 -9.24 -13.10
N LEU A 229 -16.81 -10.28 -13.76
CA LEU A 229 -16.87 -11.64 -13.20
C LEU A 229 -15.48 -12.21 -12.90
N SER A 230 -14.54 -12.05 -13.83
CA SER A 230 -13.16 -12.51 -13.69
C SER A 230 -12.47 -11.83 -12.51
N MET A 231 -12.68 -10.53 -12.34
CA MET A 231 -12.21 -9.80 -11.17
C MET A 231 -12.79 -10.39 -9.86
N PHE A 232 -14.08 -10.72 -9.80
CA PHE A 232 -14.66 -11.39 -8.62
C PHE A 232 -14.04 -12.76 -8.34
N ILE A 233 -13.75 -13.56 -9.37
CA ILE A 233 -13.05 -14.83 -9.20
C ILE A 233 -11.66 -14.58 -8.58
N VAL A 234 -10.91 -13.61 -9.11
CA VAL A 234 -9.57 -13.26 -8.61
C VAL A 234 -9.61 -12.66 -7.20
N GLU A 235 -10.65 -11.92 -6.84
CA GLU A 235 -10.77 -11.31 -5.52
C GLU A 235 -11.38 -12.24 -4.47
N LEU A 236 -12.28 -13.17 -4.82
CA LEU A 236 -13.02 -13.98 -3.83
C LEU A 236 -12.58 -15.45 -3.77
N ILE A 237 -12.26 -16.05 -4.92
CA ILE A 237 -12.00 -17.49 -5.02
C ILE A 237 -10.50 -17.75 -4.99
N ILE A 238 -9.74 -17.09 -5.87
CA ILE A 238 -8.28 -17.28 -5.98
C ILE A 238 -7.53 -17.07 -4.65
N PRO A 239 -7.87 -16.09 -3.78
CA PRO A 239 -7.13 -15.89 -2.54
C PRO A 239 -7.25 -17.06 -1.57
N LEU A 240 -8.26 -17.93 -1.70
CA LEU A 240 -8.36 -19.15 -0.89
C LEU A 240 -7.19 -20.11 -1.14
N LEU A 241 -6.64 -20.09 -2.36
CA LEU A 241 -5.46 -20.88 -2.72
C LEU A 241 -4.21 -20.49 -1.93
N ILE A 242 -4.16 -19.29 -1.33
CA ILE A 242 -3.03 -18.83 -0.49
C ILE A 242 -2.79 -19.79 0.70
N PHE A 243 -3.85 -20.42 1.21
CA PHE A 243 -3.76 -21.33 2.36
C PHE A 243 -3.53 -22.79 1.97
N THR A 244 -3.44 -23.09 0.67
CA THR A 244 -3.18 -24.46 0.17
C THR A 244 -1.68 -24.81 0.22
N PRO A 245 -1.32 -26.10 0.08
CA PRO A 245 0.08 -26.50 -0.06
C PRO A 245 0.78 -25.78 -1.21
N GLN A 246 2.09 -25.60 -1.09
CA GLN A 246 2.89 -24.77 -1.99
C GLN A 246 2.74 -25.10 -3.48
N LYS A 247 2.62 -26.38 -3.82
CA LYS A 247 2.43 -26.87 -5.19
C LYS A 247 1.19 -26.25 -5.86
N ILE A 248 0.15 -25.97 -5.08
CA ILE A 248 -1.10 -25.37 -5.52
C ILE A 248 -1.07 -23.85 -5.33
N ARG A 249 -0.58 -23.37 -4.18
CA ARG A 249 -0.53 -21.94 -3.81
C ARG A 249 0.10 -21.06 -4.88
N LYS A 250 1.18 -21.52 -5.52
CA LYS A 250 1.87 -20.74 -6.57
C LYS A 250 0.97 -20.37 -7.75
N TRP A 251 -0.09 -21.14 -8.03
CA TRP A 251 -1.02 -20.83 -9.11
C TRP A 251 -1.87 -19.60 -8.83
N ALA A 252 -2.02 -19.18 -7.57
CA ALA A 252 -2.68 -17.92 -7.23
C ALA A 252 -1.87 -16.69 -7.68
N PHE A 253 -0.54 -16.82 -7.81
CA PHE A 253 0.33 -15.73 -8.26
C PHE A 253 -0.13 -15.14 -9.59
N PHE A 254 -0.33 -15.98 -10.61
CA PHE A 254 -0.57 -15.53 -11.98
C PHE A 254 -1.83 -14.64 -12.12
N PRO A 255 -3.04 -15.10 -11.74
CA PRO A 255 -4.24 -14.27 -11.86
C PRO A 255 -4.19 -13.02 -10.98
N MET A 256 -3.69 -13.13 -9.74
CA MET A 256 -3.60 -11.99 -8.83
C MET A 256 -2.61 -10.94 -9.34
N ALA A 257 -1.40 -11.34 -9.71
CA ALA A 257 -0.39 -10.45 -10.27
C ALA A 257 -0.84 -9.83 -11.60
N SER A 258 -1.49 -10.60 -12.47
CA SER A 258 -2.03 -10.10 -13.74
C SER A 258 -3.08 -9.03 -13.53
N LEU A 259 -4.00 -9.23 -12.57
CA LEU A 259 -4.98 -8.22 -12.21
C LEU A 259 -4.30 -6.91 -11.76
N GLN A 260 -3.24 -6.98 -10.96
CA GLN A 260 -2.52 -5.77 -10.53
C GLN A 260 -1.84 -5.05 -11.70
N VAL A 261 -1.25 -5.81 -12.64
CA VAL A 261 -0.64 -5.23 -13.85
C VAL A 261 -1.71 -4.54 -14.71
N LEU A 262 -2.86 -5.18 -14.93
CA LEU A 262 -3.96 -4.58 -15.67
C LEU A 262 -4.45 -3.29 -15.01
N ILE A 263 -4.65 -3.30 -13.70
CA ILE A 263 -5.09 -2.11 -12.96
C ILE A 263 -4.06 -0.97 -13.07
N MET A 264 -2.75 -1.25 -12.98
CA MET A 264 -1.70 -0.23 -13.17
C MET A 264 -1.68 0.31 -14.59
N LEU A 265 -1.92 -0.56 -15.58
CA LEU A 265 -1.94 -0.14 -16.96
C LEU A 265 -3.07 0.85 -17.20
N THR A 266 -4.24 0.67 -16.56
CA THR A 266 -5.46 1.46 -16.79
C THR A 266 -5.67 2.61 -15.82
N GLY A 267 -5.02 2.62 -14.66
CA GLY A 267 -5.26 3.61 -13.61
C GLY A 267 -4.09 3.76 -12.66
N ASN A 268 -3.93 4.97 -12.11
CA ASN A 268 -2.88 5.24 -11.14
C ASN A 268 -3.41 5.24 -9.71
N TYR A 269 -3.33 4.10 -9.02
CA TYR A 269 -3.70 3.99 -7.58
C TYR A 269 -2.47 4.15 -6.67
N GLY A 270 -1.55 5.02 -7.07
CA GLY A 270 -0.25 5.21 -6.44
C GLY A 270 0.58 3.94 -6.53
N PHE A 271 1.14 3.54 -5.39
CA PHE A 271 1.94 2.31 -5.29
C PHE A 271 1.15 1.13 -4.72
N PHE A 272 -0.19 1.21 -4.65
CA PHE A 272 -1.05 0.12 -4.17
C PHE A 272 -0.83 -1.18 -4.97
N ASN A 273 -0.90 -1.07 -6.30
CA ASN A 273 -0.82 -2.23 -7.17
C ASN A 273 0.61 -2.79 -7.24
N LEU A 274 1.63 -1.93 -7.17
CA LEU A 274 3.03 -2.35 -7.05
C LEU A 274 3.27 -3.16 -5.77
N LEU A 275 2.74 -2.70 -4.63
CA LEU A 275 2.80 -3.45 -3.36
C LEU A 275 2.05 -4.77 -3.43
N SER A 276 0.84 -4.74 -4.01
CA SER A 276 0.00 -5.92 -4.17
C SER A 276 0.70 -6.97 -5.04
N PHE A 277 1.33 -6.55 -6.13
CA PHE A 277 2.15 -7.41 -6.99
C PHE A 277 3.38 -7.95 -6.24
N ALA A 278 4.09 -7.09 -5.50
CA ALA A 278 5.24 -7.52 -4.70
C ALA A 278 4.83 -8.59 -3.66
N LEU A 279 3.70 -8.41 -2.99
CA LEU A 279 3.14 -9.40 -2.06
C LEU A 279 2.80 -10.72 -2.76
N CYS A 280 2.29 -10.70 -4.00
CA CYS A 280 2.03 -11.91 -4.77
C CYS A 280 3.30 -12.74 -4.97
N LEU A 281 4.49 -12.14 -5.07
CA LEU A 281 5.76 -12.89 -5.20
C LEU A 281 6.01 -13.83 -4.01
N LEU A 282 5.49 -13.51 -2.83
CA LEU A 282 5.62 -14.34 -1.62
C LEU A 282 4.78 -15.65 -1.70
N LEU A 283 3.98 -15.82 -2.75
CA LEU A 283 3.30 -17.07 -3.07
C LEU A 283 4.19 -18.05 -3.83
N LEU A 284 5.27 -17.56 -4.45
CA LEU A 284 6.28 -18.34 -5.13
C LEU A 284 7.39 -18.77 -4.15
N ASP A 285 8.13 -19.79 -4.54
CA ASP A 285 9.34 -20.30 -3.92
C ASP A 285 10.56 -20.08 -4.80
N ASP A 286 11.75 -20.21 -4.21
CA ASP A 286 13.02 -19.97 -4.91
C ASP A 286 13.14 -20.84 -6.17
N ASP A 287 12.72 -22.11 -6.12
CA ASP A 287 12.75 -23.04 -7.25
C ASP A 287 11.86 -22.61 -8.42
N THR A 288 10.65 -22.10 -8.12
CA THR A 288 9.75 -21.59 -9.17
C THR A 288 10.34 -20.35 -9.82
N ILE A 289 10.93 -19.43 -9.06
CA ILE A 289 11.59 -18.25 -9.63
C ILE A 289 12.73 -18.66 -10.54
N ILE A 290 13.62 -19.55 -10.08
CA ILE A 290 14.77 -20.01 -10.87
C ILE A 290 14.35 -20.72 -12.15
N ARG A 291 13.26 -21.52 -12.09
CA ARG A 291 12.75 -22.28 -13.24
C ARG A 291 12.17 -21.40 -14.34
N TYR A 292 11.41 -20.36 -13.97
CA TYR A 292 10.70 -19.51 -14.93
C TYR A 292 11.46 -18.22 -15.29
N PHE A 293 12.56 -17.89 -14.61
CA PHE A 293 13.45 -16.83 -15.05
C PHE A 293 14.28 -17.28 -16.27
N PRO A 294 14.54 -16.39 -17.25
CA PRO A 294 15.35 -16.72 -18.42
C PRO A 294 16.70 -17.31 -18.00
N GLN A 295 17.10 -18.46 -18.58
CA GLN A 295 18.34 -19.16 -18.21
C GLN A 295 19.60 -18.29 -18.30
N LYS A 296 19.63 -17.33 -19.24
CA LYS A 296 20.74 -16.36 -19.38
C LYS A 296 20.85 -15.39 -18.19
N LEU A 297 19.76 -15.14 -17.48
CA LEU A 297 19.70 -14.27 -16.30
C LEU A 297 19.77 -15.09 -15.00
N SER A 298 19.36 -16.37 -15.02
CA SER A 298 19.38 -17.21 -13.82
C SER A 298 20.79 -17.58 -13.35
N THR A 299 21.78 -17.59 -14.25
CA THR A 299 23.21 -17.74 -13.91
C THR A 299 23.74 -16.59 -13.06
N HIS A 300 23.15 -15.40 -13.16
CA HIS A 300 23.50 -14.22 -12.36
C HIS A 300 22.70 -14.09 -11.07
N LEU A 301 21.70 -14.96 -10.84
CA LEU A 301 20.95 -14.93 -9.59
C LEU A 301 21.86 -15.42 -8.44
N PRO A 302 21.90 -14.67 -7.33
CA PRO A 302 22.70 -15.09 -6.19
C PRO A 302 22.13 -16.38 -5.61
N ARG A 303 22.99 -17.40 -5.47
CA ARG A 303 22.66 -18.63 -4.74
C ARG A 303 22.93 -18.41 -3.26
N PHE A 304 21.90 -18.60 -2.44
CA PHE A 304 22.00 -18.41 -1.01
C PHE A 304 21.95 -19.74 -0.28
N THR A 305 22.81 -19.92 0.72
CA THR A 305 22.70 -21.02 1.68
C THR A 305 22.08 -20.49 2.96
N GLY A 306 21.01 -21.15 3.41
CA GLY A 306 20.26 -20.80 4.61
C GLY A 306 21.01 -21.12 5.90
N THR A 307 21.19 -20.14 6.78
CA THR A 307 21.51 -20.34 8.20
C THR A 307 20.26 -20.09 9.04
N GLN A 308 20.22 -20.57 10.29
CA GLN A 308 19.08 -20.25 11.16
C GLN A 308 19.07 -18.76 11.56
N GLU A 309 17.88 -18.23 11.83
CA GLU A 309 17.72 -16.87 12.36
C GLU A 309 18.12 -16.77 13.83
N ALA A 310 18.41 -15.55 14.28
CA ALA A 310 18.74 -15.29 15.68
C ALA A 310 17.54 -15.60 16.59
N LEU A 311 17.73 -16.51 17.54
CA LEU A 311 16.67 -17.05 18.40
C LEU A 311 15.93 -15.97 19.22
N TRP A 312 16.61 -14.88 19.58
CA TRP A 312 16.01 -13.77 20.34
C TRP A 312 14.88 -13.05 19.58
N ARG A 313 14.84 -13.13 18.24
CA ARG A 313 13.76 -12.52 17.45
C ARG A 313 12.43 -13.27 17.59
N ALA A 314 12.49 -14.57 17.88
CA ALA A 314 11.31 -15.43 17.93
C ALA A 314 10.20 -14.89 18.85
N PRO A 315 10.44 -14.58 20.14
CA PRO A 315 9.39 -14.07 21.02
C PRO A 315 8.77 -12.75 20.52
N ILE A 316 9.56 -11.86 19.93
CA ILE A 316 9.07 -10.59 19.37
C ILE A 316 8.17 -10.84 18.16
N ILE A 317 8.58 -11.76 17.27
CA ILE A 317 7.80 -12.15 16.09
C ILE A 317 6.47 -12.80 16.50
N TYR A 318 6.48 -13.68 17.51
CA TYR A 318 5.24 -14.29 18.02
C TYR A 318 4.32 -13.27 18.67
N MET A 319 4.86 -12.34 19.46
CA MET A 319 4.08 -11.23 20.04
C MET A 319 3.44 -10.37 18.94
N LEU A 320 4.21 -9.99 17.92
CA LEU A 320 3.70 -9.26 16.77
C LEU A 320 2.61 -10.05 16.05
N ALA A 321 2.80 -11.35 15.83
CA ALA A 321 1.81 -12.21 15.19
C ALA A 321 0.49 -12.24 15.97
N VAL A 322 0.54 -12.38 17.29
CA VAL A 322 -0.64 -12.34 18.16
C VAL A 322 -1.38 -11.00 18.02
N ILE A 323 -0.65 -9.87 18.05
CA ILE A 323 -1.25 -8.53 17.89
C ILE A 323 -1.90 -8.40 16.51
N VAL A 324 -1.17 -8.74 15.44
CA VAL A 324 -1.67 -8.64 14.06
C VAL A 324 -2.90 -9.51 13.85
N ILE A 325 -2.87 -10.77 14.28
CA ILE A 325 -4.00 -11.70 14.13
C ILE A 325 -5.20 -11.20 14.94
N THR A 326 -4.99 -10.78 16.19
CA THR A 326 -6.08 -10.32 17.07
C THR A 326 -6.76 -9.08 16.50
N VAL A 327 -5.99 -8.06 16.12
CA VAL A 327 -6.55 -6.79 15.61
C VAL A 327 -7.14 -6.97 14.22
N SER A 328 -6.47 -7.71 13.32
CA SER A 328 -7.01 -7.97 11.98
C SER A 328 -8.25 -8.86 12.01
N GLY A 329 -8.30 -9.84 12.92
CA GLY A 329 -9.47 -10.66 13.21
C GLY A 329 -10.63 -9.82 13.73
N TYR A 330 -10.40 -8.96 14.73
CA TYR A 330 -11.40 -8.00 15.20
C TYR A 330 -11.93 -7.11 14.07
N LYS A 331 -11.05 -6.53 13.25
CA LYS A 331 -11.43 -5.69 12.10
C LYS A 331 -12.23 -6.43 11.04
N THR A 332 -12.02 -7.73 10.93
CA THR A 332 -12.74 -8.62 10.02
C THR A 332 -14.13 -8.93 10.56
N LEU A 333 -14.22 -9.39 11.81
CA LEU A 333 -15.49 -9.75 12.46
C LEU A 333 -16.44 -8.56 12.59
N SER A 334 -15.91 -7.38 12.90
CA SER A 334 -16.66 -6.11 12.98
C SER A 334 -17.25 -5.62 11.65
N ARG A 335 -17.05 -6.35 10.54
CA ARG A 335 -17.76 -6.13 9.28
C ARG A 335 -19.12 -6.82 9.24
N PHE A 336 -19.24 -7.94 9.96
CA PHE A 336 -20.42 -8.81 9.92
C PHE A 336 -21.25 -8.70 11.19
N VAL A 337 -20.62 -8.31 12.30
CA VAL A 337 -21.23 -8.28 13.63
C VAL A 337 -21.08 -6.89 14.24
N PRO A 338 -22.10 -6.35 14.92
CA PRO A 338 -21.99 -5.08 15.64
C PRO A 338 -20.81 -5.07 16.61
N SER A 339 -20.07 -3.96 16.65
CA SER A 339 -18.89 -3.85 17.52
C SER A 339 -19.19 -4.13 18.99
N SER A 340 -20.42 -3.87 19.46
CA SER A 340 -20.87 -4.13 20.83
C SER A 340 -20.80 -5.60 21.24
N GLN A 341 -20.94 -6.52 20.29
CA GLN A 341 -20.89 -7.97 20.54
C GLN A 341 -19.45 -8.54 20.48
N LEU A 342 -18.46 -7.71 20.12
CA LEU A 342 -17.06 -8.14 20.05
C LEU A 342 -16.32 -7.90 21.37
N PRO A 343 -15.32 -8.74 21.71
CA PRO A 343 -14.56 -8.62 22.95
C PRO A 343 -14.01 -7.21 23.17
N PRO A 344 -14.25 -6.58 24.36
CA PRO A 344 -13.78 -5.23 24.66
C PRO A 344 -12.26 -5.07 24.52
N ILE A 345 -11.51 -6.11 24.88
CA ILE A 345 -10.04 -6.10 24.78
C ILE A 345 -9.57 -5.91 23.33
N ALA A 346 -10.21 -6.56 22.36
CA ALA A 346 -9.83 -6.46 20.96
C ALA A 346 -10.12 -5.07 20.39
N ARG A 347 -11.23 -4.45 20.83
CA ARG A 347 -11.57 -3.05 20.52
C ARG A 347 -10.55 -2.08 21.13
N TYR A 348 -10.14 -2.30 22.38
CA TYR A 348 -9.12 -1.47 23.04
C TYR A 348 -7.77 -1.54 22.32
N VAL A 349 -7.31 -2.75 21.97
CA VAL A 349 -6.06 -2.94 21.23
C VAL A 349 -6.13 -2.30 19.83
N ASP A 350 -7.26 -2.43 19.11
CA ASP A 350 -7.46 -1.72 17.84
C ASP A 350 -7.34 -0.20 18.01
N GLN A 351 -8.01 0.39 19.00
CA GLN A 351 -7.95 1.84 19.25
C GLN A 351 -6.53 2.32 19.53
N LYS A 352 -5.74 1.56 20.32
CA LYS A 352 -4.35 1.91 20.65
C LYS A 352 -3.38 1.70 19.48
N THR A 353 -3.66 0.75 18.58
CA THR A 353 -2.79 0.46 17.43
C THR A 353 -3.16 1.27 16.17
N ARG A 354 -4.37 1.84 16.11
CA ARG A 354 -4.86 2.61 14.97
C ARG A 354 -3.96 3.77 14.51
N PRO A 355 -3.33 4.57 15.39
CA PRO A 355 -2.44 5.67 14.98
C PRO A 355 -1.19 5.21 14.22
N PHE A 356 -0.75 3.97 14.41
CA PHE A 356 0.37 3.38 13.66
C PHE A 356 0.00 2.93 12.25
N ARG A 357 -1.30 2.86 11.93
CA ARG A 357 -1.84 2.54 10.60
C ARG A 357 -1.21 1.30 9.96
N SER A 358 -0.81 0.32 10.77
CA SER A 358 -0.07 -0.88 10.35
C SER A 358 -0.88 -2.17 10.46
N ILE A 359 -2.17 -2.08 10.80
CA ILE A 359 -3.12 -3.19 10.73
C ILE A 359 -4.44 -2.60 10.26
N ASN A 360 -4.87 -2.86 9.03
CA ASN A 360 -5.94 -2.08 8.40
C ASN A 360 -7.10 -2.93 7.83
N ARG A 361 -8.18 -2.22 7.47
CA ARG A 361 -9.27 -2.76 6.65
C ARG A 361 -9.03 -2.38 5.19
N TYR A 362 -9.27 -3.32 4.30
CA TYR A 362 -9.24 -3.12 2.85
C TYR A 362 -10.63 -3.29 2.25
N GLY A 363 -10.86 -2.55 1.17
CA GLY A 363 -12.14 -2.48 0.47
C GLY A 363 -12.15 -1.32 -0.51
N LEU A 364 -11.53 -1.48 -1.67
CA LEU A 364 -11.49 -0.46 -2.72
C LEU A 364 -12.75 -0.54 -3.59
N PHE A 365 -13.28 0.63 -3.97
CA PHE A 365 -14.40 0.76 -4.91
C PHE A 365 -15.64 -0.07 -4.51
N ALA A 366 -15.99 -0.07 -3.22
CA ALA A 366 -17.19 -0.77 -2.75
C ALA A 366 -18.46 -0.28 -3.47
N ILE A 367 -18.55 1.02 -3.76
CA ILE A 367 -19.64 1.65 -4.52
C ILE A 367 -19.06 2.23 -5.80
N MET A 368 -19.68 1.92 -6.93
CA MET A 368 -19.28 2.36 -8.27
C MET A 368 -19.81 3.76 -8.56
N THR A 369 -18.90 4.65 -8.93
CA THR A 369 -19.22 5.96 -9.49
C THR A 369 -19.69 5.78 -10.94
N LYS A 370 -20.92 6.17 -11.24
CA LYS A 370 -21.49 6.10 -12.61
C LYS A 370 -21.31 7.39 -13.41
N THR A 371 -20.95 8.47 -12.74
CA THR A 371 -20.64 9.77 -13.34
C THR A 371 -19.34 10.29 -12.74
N ARG A 372 -18.63 11.14 -13.49
CA ARG A 372 -17.40 11.78 -13.02
C ARG A 372 -17.61 13.29 -12.84
N PRO A 373 -18.16 13.73 -11.68
CA PRO A 373 -18.23 15.16 -11.39
C PRO A 373 -16.82 15.74 -11.25
N GLU A 374 -16.66 17.00 -11.64
CA GLU A 374 -15.37 17.68 -11.58
C GLU A 374 -15.51 19.09 -11.01
N ILE A 375 -14.60 19.47 -10.10
CA ILE A 375 -14.56 20.81 -9.53
C ILE A 375 -13.63 21.66 -10.40
N ILE A 376 -14.17 22.75 -10.94
CA ILE A 376 -13.41 23.77 -11.66
C ILE A 376 -13.14 24.92 -10.68
N ILE A 377 -11.86 25.29 -10.54
CA ILE A 377 -11.43 26.42 -9.73
C ILE A 377 -11.01 27.51 -10.68
N GLU A 378 -11.57 28.70 -10.54
CA GLU A 378 -11.26 29.85 -11.38
C GLU A 378 -10.60 30.95 -10.57
N GLY A 379 -9.66 31.65 -11.20
CA GLY A 379 -9.01 32.84 -10.65
C GLY A 379 -9.15 34.02 -11.60
N SER A 380 -9.22 35.23 -11.04
CA SER A 380 -9.27 36.48 -11.79
C SER A 380 -8.39 37.52 -11.09
N GLN A 381 -7.58 38.23 -11.88
CA GLN A 381 -6.78 39.36 -11.39
C GLN A 381 -7.52 40.70 -11.54
N ASP A 382 -8.47 40.79 -12.46
CA ASP A 382 -9.22 42.00 -12.81
C ASP A 382 -10.69 41.96 -12.36
N THR A 383 -11.11 40.88 -11.69
CA THR A 383 -12.50 40.55 -11.29
C THR A 383 -13.49 40.39 -12.45
N LYS A 384 -13.04 40.51 -13.70
CA LYS A 384 -13.87 40.45 -14.91
C LYS A 384 -13.59 39.19 -15.72
N THR A 385 -12.31 38.89 -15.92
CA THR A 385 -11.84 37.74 -16.68
C THR A 385 -11.47 36.62 -15.71
N TRP A 386 -12.27 35.55 -15.72
CA TRP A 386 -12.03 34.36 -14.91
C TRP A 386 -11.38 33.27 -15.77
N LYS A 387 -10.31 32.67 -15.25
CA LYS A 387 -9.60 31.57 -15.91
C LYS A 387 -9.53 30.37 -14.98
N ALA A 388 -9.87 29.20 -15.51
CA ALA A 388 -9.75 27.95 -14.79
C ALA A 388 -8.28 27.59 -14.52
N TYR A 389 -7.97 27.22 -13.28
CA TYR A 389 -6.71 26.59 -12.92
C TYR A 389 -6.67 25.16 -13.46
N THR A 390 -5.67 24.86 -14.30
CA THR A 390 -5.46 23.52 -14.84
C THR A 390 -4.56 22.70 -13.93
N PHE A 391 -5.08 21.60 -13.41
CA PHE A 391 -4.28 20.61 -12.69
C PHE A 391 -3.32 19.89 -13.64
N ARG A 392 -2.11 19.60 -13.16
CA ARG A 392 -1.03 19.06 -14.01
C ARG A 392 -1.29 17.62 -14.45
N TRP A 393 -1.93 16.82 -13.61
CA TRP A 393 -2.02 15.37 -13.78
C TRP A 393 -3.44 14.84 -13.85
N LYS A 394 -4.37 15.53 -13.20
CA LYS A 394 -5.79 15.22 -13.24
C LYS A 394 -6.36 15.40 -14.66
N PRO A 395 -7.21 14.48 -15.15
CA PRO A 395 -7.95 14.72 -16.39
C PRO A 395 -8.90 15.92 -16.22
N GLY A 396 -9.02 16.73 -17.26
CA GLY A 396 -9.85 17.93 -17.28
C GLY A 396 -10.35 18.28 -18.67
N SER A 397 -9.43 18.54 -19.61
CA SER A 397 -9.79 18.82 -20.99
C SER A 397 -10.28 17.55 -21.71
N LEU A 398 -11.44 17.65 -22.38
CA LEU A 398 -12.01 16.56 -23.19
C LEU A 398 -11.20 16.27 -24.47
N SER A 399 -10.40 17.24 -24.93
CA SER A 399 -9.55 17.08 -26.13
C SER A 399 -8.17 16.52 -25.83
N SER A 400 -7.85 16.22 -24.56
CA SER A 400 -6.53 15.76 -24.13
C SER A 400 -6.58 14.35 -23.58
N LYS A 401 -5.72 13.46 -24.08
CA LYS A 401 -5.55 12.12 -23.51
C LYS A 401 -4.97 12.20 -22.09
N PRO A 402 -5.40 11.33 -21.15
CA PRO A 402 -4.77 11.21 -19.84
C PRO A 402 -3.29 10.81 -19.93
N ARG A 403 -2.52 11.06 -18.87
CA ARG A 403 -1.08 10.70 -18.83
C ARG A 403 -0.86 9.36 -18.15
N PHE A 404 0.25 8.70 -18.47
CA PHE A 404 0.73 7.55 -17.68
C PHE A 404 1.60 8.07 -16.54
N LEU A 405 1.13 7.94 -15.30
CA LEU A 405 1.71 8.63 -14.13
C LEU A 405 2.46 7.70 -13.18
N THR A 406 2.10 6.42 -13.16
CA THR A 406 2.69 5.44 -12.25
C THR A 406 4.22 5.42 -12.43
N PRO A 407 5.01 5.53 -11.34
CA PRO A 407 4.63 5.42 -9.93
C PRO A 407 4.45 6.75 -9.17
N HIS A 408 4.48 7.91 -9.86
CA HIS A 408 4.20 9.20 -9.23
C HIS A 408 2.73 9.29 -8.80
N MET A 409 2.48 9.73 -7.56
CA MET A 409 1.14 9.84 -6.98
C MET A 409 0.83 11.30 -6.63
N PRO A 410 0.15 12.07 -7.50
CA PRO A 410 -0.20 13.46 -7.23
C PRO A 410 -1.38 13.54 -6.26
N ARG A 411 -1.08 13.90 -5.00
CA ARG A 411 -2.03 13.83 -3.88
C ARG A 411 -3.16 14.86 -4.03
N LEU A 412 -2.86 16.08 -4.47
CA LEU A 412 -3.87 17.12 -4.65
C LEU A 412 -4.84 16.76 -5.77
N ASP A 413 -4.31 16.40 -6.95
CA ASP A 413 -5.09 15.94 -8.11
C ASP A 413 -6.01 14.77 -7.77
N TRP A 414 -5.50 13.78 -7.03
CA TRP A 414 -6.30 12.67 -6.55
C TRP A 414 -7.37 13.10 -5.54
N GLN A 415 -7.04 13.99 -4.62
CA GLN A 415 -7.97 14.46 -3.60
C GLN A 415 -9.12 15.29 -4.19
N MET A 416 -8.90 15.99 -5.31
CA MET A 416 -9.94 16.70 -6.04
C MET A 416 -11.05 15.75 -6.54
N TRP A 417 -10.70 14.53 -6.96
CA TRP A 417 -11.70 13.53 -7.33
C TRP A 417 -12.60 13.18 -6.14
N PHE A 418 -12.03 12.91 -4.97
CA PHE A 418 -12.83 12.67 -3.76
C PHE A 418 -13.66 13.89 -3.34
N ALA A 419 -13.11 15.09 -3.50
CA ALA A 419 -13.82 16.32 -3.16
C ALA A 419 -15.07 16.52 -4.01
N SER A 420 -15.00 16.17 -5.30
CA SER A 420 -16.13 16.26 -6.24
C SER A 420 -17.33 15.37 -5.88
N LEU A 421 -17.07 14.27 -5.16
CA LEU A 421 -18.11 13.32 -4.71
C LEU A 421 -18.75 13.72 -3.38
N GLY A 422 -18.27 14.81 -2.75
CA GLY A 422 -18.68 15.23 -1.42
C GLY A 422 -19.18 16.66 -1.37
N THR A 423 -19.46 17.12 -0.15
CA THR A 423 -19.83 18.50 0.11
C THR A 423 -18.64 19.28 0.67
N ILE A 424 -18.70 20.61 0.61
CA ILE A 424 -17.66 21.46 1.18
C ILE A 424 -17.46 21.24 2.70
N LYS A 425 -18.53 20.86 3.42
CA LYS A 425 -18.46 20.51 4.86
C LYS A 425 -17.57 19.30 5.12
N ARG A 426 -17.55 18.31 4.21
CA ARG A 426 -16.68 17.13 4.29
C ARG A 426 -15.25 17.41 3.77
N ASN A 427 -15.09 18.47 2.97
CA ASN A 427 -13.84 18.85 2.34
C ASN A 427 -13.31 20.21 2.86
N ARG A 428 -13.23 20.38 4.19
CA ARG A 428 -12.76 21.65 4.81
C ARG A 428 -11.37 22.10 4.35
N TRP A 429 -10.52 21.14 3.94
CA TRP A 429 -9.21 21.43 3.35
C TRP A 429 -9.31 22.34 2.12
N MET A 430 -10.42 22.27 1.37
CA MET A 430 -10.67 23.08 0.18
C MET A 430 -10.81 24.57 0.53
N LEU A 431 -11.34 24.91 1.71
CA LEU A 431 -11.41 26.31 2.16
C LEU A 431 -10.03 26.89 2.40
N ASN A 432 -9.14 26.11 3.03
CA ASN A 432 -7.75 26.51 3.20
C ASN A 432 -7.02 26.57 1.86
N PHE A 433 -7.30 25.64 0.95
CA PHE A 433 -6.73 25.66 -0.39
C PHE A 433 -7.09 26.95 -1.13
N MET A 434 -8.38 27.32 -1.17
CA MET A 434 -8.81 28.59 -1.77
C MET A 434 -8.17 29.81 -1.09
N ARG A 435 -8.04 29.79 0.24
CA ARG A 435 -7.37 30.87 0.98
C ARG A 435 -5.89 30.98 0.64
N GLN A 436 -5.17 29.87 0.45
CA GLN A 436 -3.76 29.93 0.05
C GLN A 436 -3.62 30.41 -1.39
N LEU A 437 -4.47 29.95 -2.31
CA LEU A 437 -4.48 30.46 -3.70
C LEU A 437 -4.72 31.97 -3.77
N GLN A 438 -5.53 32.54 -2.88
CA GLN A 438 -5.76 33.99 -2.82
C GLN A 438 -4.53 34.80 -2.40
N LYS A 439 -3.53 34.17 -1.76
CA LYS A 439 -2.31 34.85 -1.32
C LYS A 439 -1.23 34.93 -2.40
N GLY A 440 -1.40 34.22 -3.53
CA GLY A 440 -0.39 34.03 -4.56
C GLY A 440 0.30 32.69 -4.40
#